data_AF-X8JPQ5-F1
#
_entry.id   AF-X8JPQ5-F1
#
_cell.length_a   1.000
_cell.length_b   1.000
_cell.length_c   1.000
_cell.angle_alpha   90.00
_cell.angle_beta   90.00
_cell.angle_gamma   90.00
#
_symmetry.space_group_name_H-M   'P 1'
#
loop_
_entity.id
_entity.type
_entity.pdbx_description
1 polymer ?
#
loop_
_entity_poly.entity_id
_entity_poly.type
_entity_poly.pdbx_seq_one_letter_code
_entity_poly.pdbx_strand_id
1 'polypeptide(L)'
;MLREAEGRIFNSQNELYYLPADEVEYSRLDKQHLVHLLANDGLVHRGVADKVRAVLSPSNTTPDGSPRRVLDLGCGGGNWAISMALEFPHVEVVGVDLAPNTSRPPPPNCRFEFDDFNLGMSHYYGMFDVIHARSSANGVTNFKEFIHDMGLCLRPGGLILAVEGDLQLFSYTREPQEIAYGDGDRNKSWMARMLFEAFTTMKGRGSHVDANANLYNWLCQNPLFEDEDWGKVFSPIGPWERGRTAAETHKLQIIGELMRQNSLAFVRALKPLLISEGYAPETVDRFIAGTDRELSELSVRMYVQWHYAWAVRKAEPGLVPVDERTTQMESGSETGPSTVSAAGSPFTGGLLSPPNQSVSGPSSESDMFVALPVTGGQERMADVGLWAAAHSTSEAGIAETDSGSEHGSEEDFVDADSDGDIDIEDVMDA
;
A
#
# COMPACT_ATOMS: atom_id res chain seq x y z
N MET A 1 19.61 -7.79 -8.36
CA MET A 1 18.14 -7.58 -8.47
C MET A 1 17.40 -8.45 -7.49
N LEU A 2 17.69 -9.76 -7.43
CA LEU A 2 17.07 -10.68 -6.46
C LEU A 2 18.10 -11.36 -5.55
N ARG A 3 17.67 -11.82 -4.37
CA ARG A 3 18.43 -12.63 -3.41
C ARG A 3 17.57 -13.79 -2.91
N GLU A 4 18.20 -14.86 -2.43
CA GLU A 4 17.51 -16.02 -1.84
C GLU A 4 17.62 -15.99 -0.31
N ALA A 5 16.53 -16.29 0.38
CA ALA A 5 16.51 -16.50 1.83
C ALA A 5 15.39 -17.47 2.21
N GLU A 6 15.66 -18.44 3.09
CA GLU A 6 14.68 -19.44 3.55
C GLU A 6 13.92 -20.15 2.40
N GLY A 7 14.60 -20.41 1.27
CA GLY A 7 14.01 -21.06 0.09
C GLY A 7 13.01 -20.20 -0.70
N ARG A 8 12.95 -18.89 -0.42
CA ARG A 8 12.15 -17.89 -1.14
C ARG A 8 13.06 -16.88 -1.83
N ILE A 9 12.56 -16.27 -2.90
CA ILE A 9 13.29 -15.23 -3.65
C ILE A 9 12.82 -13.86 -3.16
N PHE A 10 13.71 -12.89 -2.98
CA PHE A 10 13.42 -11.53 -2.50
C PHE A 10 14.10 -10.49 -3.38
N ASN A 11 13.65 -9.23 -3.31
CA ASN A 11 14.38 -8.11 -3.88
C ASN A 11 15.74 -7.90 -3.18
N SER A 12 16.68 -7.24 -3.86
CA SER A 12 18.03 -6.92 -3.34
C SER A 12 18.36 -5.42 -3.33
N GLN A 13 17.39 -4.56 -3.66
CA GLN A 13 17.60 -3.11 -3.78
C GLN A 13 17.13 -2.36 -2.56
N ASN A 14 16.06 -2.82 -1.93
CA ASN A 14 15.41 -2.16 -0.82
C ASN A 14 15.36 -3.12 0.38
N GLU A 15 16.11 -2.80 1.43
CA GLU A 15 16.19 -3.64 2.62
C GLU A 15 14.94 -3.55 3.51
N LEU A 16 14.10 -2.52 3.32
CA LEU A 16 12.83 -2.37 4.05
C LEU A 16 11.75 -3.29 3.48
N TYR A 17 11.63 -3.38 2.16
CA TYR A 17 10.64 -4.26 1.54
C TYR A 17 11.05 -5.73 1.71
N TYR A 18 10.37 -6.43 2.61
CA TYR A 18 10.75 -7.78 3.05
C TYR A 18 9.65 -8.81 2.75
N LEU A 19 9.08 -8.75 1.54
CA LEU A 19 8.23 -9.83 1.01
C LEU A 19 8.91 -10.53 -0.18
N PRO A 20 8.62 -11.82 -0.39
CA PRO A 20 9.18 -12.56 -1.51
C PRO A 20 8.77 -11.98 -2.87
N ALA A 21 9.46 -12.41 -3.92
CA ALA A 21 9.25 -12.06 -5.32
C ALA A 21 9.34 -13.34 -6.18
N ASP A 22 8.55 -14.35 -5.80
CA ASP A 22 8.48 -15.67 -6.43
C ASP A 22 7.03 -16.04 -6.77
N GLU A 23 6.85 -17.16 -7.50
CA GLU A 23 5.55 -17.62 -7.99
C GLU A 23 4.50 -17.79 -6.89
N VAL A 24 4.92 -18.24 -5.70
CA VAL A 24 4.03 -18.38 -4.54
C VAL A 24 3.50 -17.01 -4.10
N GLU A 25 4.36 -15.99 -4.08
CA GLU A 25 3.94 -14.63 -3.74
C GLU A 25 3.06 -14.01 -4.84
N TYR A 26 3.39 -14.23 -6.12
CA TYR A 26 2.54 -13.72 -7.20
C TYR A 26 1.14 -14.36 -7.19
N SER A 27 1.03 -15.67 -6.93
CA SER A 27 -0.26 -16.35 -6.73
C SER A 27 -1.05 -15.79 -5.54
N ARG A 28 -0.35 -15.40 -4.45
CA ARG A 28 -0.98 -14.69 -3.33
C ARG A 28 -1.52 -13.32 -3.77
N LEU A 29 -0.73 -12.54 -4.52
CA LEU A 29 -1.11 -11.22 -5.03
C LEU A 29 -2.27 -11.28 -6.04
N ASP A 30 -2.39 -12.36 -6.82
CA ASP A 30 -3.54 -12.62 -7.70
C ASP A 30 -4.84 -12.70 -6.88
N LYS A 31 -4.85 -13.52 -5.81
CA LYS A 31 -6.00 -13.64 -4.89
C LYS A 31 -6.34 -12.31 -4.22
N GLN A 32 -5.32 -11.57 -3.75
CA GLN A 32 -5.53 -10.25 -3.18
C GLN A 32 -6.13 -9.27 -4.19
N HIS A 33 -5.66 -9.27 -5.44
CA HIS A 33 -6.23 -8.43 -6.50
C HIS A 33 -7.70 -8.77 -6.77
N LEU A 34 -8.07 -10.04 -6.86
CA LEU A 34 -9.47 -10.49 -7.00
C LEU A 34 -10.35 -10.02 -5.84
N VAL A 35 -9.85 -10.08 -4.60
CA VAL A 35 -10.59 -9.55 -3.45
C VAL A 35 -10.90 -8.07 -3.61
N HIS A 36 -9.94 -7.26 -4.08
CA HIS A 36 -10.19 -5.84 -4.34
C HIS A 36 -11.18 -5.61 -5.49
N LEU A 37 -11.10 -6.39 -6.57
CA LEU A 37 -12.05 -6.31 -7.69
C LEU A 37 -13.48 -6.55 -7.20
N LEU A 38 -13.69 -7.65 -6.48
CA LEU A 38 -14.99 -8.01 -5.94
C LEU A 38 -15.44 -6.96 -4.91
N ALA A 39 -14.60 -6.60 -3.95
CA ALA A 39 -14.96 -5.64 -2.91
C ALA A 39 -15.35 -4.26 -3.46
N ASN A 40 -14.76 -3.84 -4.58
CA ASN A 40 -15.01 -2.55 -5.20
C ASN A 40 -16.07 -2.58 -6.32
N ASP A 41 -16.50 -3.75 -6.76
CA ASP A 41 -17.29 -3.92 -7.99
C ASP A 41 -16.56 -3.34 -9.23
N GLY A 42 -15.23 -3.50 -9.28
CA GLY A 42 -14.38 -2.98 -10.37
C GLY A 42 -12.93 -2.71 -9.96
N LEU A 43 -12.17 -2.08 -10.86
CA LEU A 43 -10.72 -1.85 -10.69
C LEU A 43 -10.35 -0.81 -9.62
N VAL A 44 -11.26 0.09 -9.29
CA VAL A 44 -11.02 1.20 -8.36
C VAL A 44 -12.19 1.33 -7.38
N HIS A 45 -11.96 1.96 -6.24
CA HIS A 45 -13.01 2.21 -5.26
C HIS A 45 -14.20 2.95 -5.89
N ARG A 46 -15.42 2.49 -5.60
CA ARG A 46 -16.67 3.02 -6.20
C ARG A 46 -16.81 4.55 -6.12
N GLY A 47 -16.26 5.17 -5.06
CA GLY A 47 -16.31 6.62 -4.86
C GLY A 47 -15.55 7.45 -5.91
N VAL A 48 -14.58 6.84 -6.62
CA VAL A 48 -13.75 7.54 -7.62
C VAL A 48 -13.90 6.96 -9.03
N ALA A 49 -14.66 5.87 -9.20
CA ALA A 49 -14.78 5.15 -10.47
C ALA A 49 -15.22 6.05 -11.64
N ASP A 50 -16.22 6.91 -11.43
CA ASP A 50 -16.71 7.80 -12.49
C ASP A 50 -15.69 8.90 -12.84
N LYS A 51 -14.92 9.37 -11.86
CA LYS A 51 -13.83 10.34 -12.10
C LYS A 51 -12.71 9.70 -12.90
N VAL A 52 -12.29 8.48 -12.56
CA VAL A 52 -11.28 7.73 -13.33
C VAL A 52 -11.76 7.54 -14.77
N ARG A 53 -12.99 7.08 -14.99
CA ARG A 53 -13.55 6.93 -16.35
C ARG A 53 -13.60 8.26 -17.12
N ALA A 54 -13.94 9.36 -16.45
CA ALA A 54 -13.97 10.68 -17.09
C ALA A 54 -12.57 11.19 -17.47
N VAL A 55 -11.60 11.03 -16.57
CA VAL A 55 -10.19 11.42 -16.81
C VAL A 55 -9.58 10.58 -17.94
N LEU A 56 -9.86 9.28 -17.96
CA LEU A 56 -9.34 8.33 -18.93
C LEU A 56 -10.24 8.14 -20.16
N SER A 57 -11.28 8.97 -20.36
CA SER A 57 -12.18 8.82 -21.51
C SER A 57 -11.44 9.05 -22.84
N PRO A 58 -11.74 8.30 -23.92
CA PRO A 58 -11.14 8.53 -25.25
C PRO A 58 -11.41 9.95 -25.79
N SER A 59 -12.51 10.57 -25.37
CA SER A 59 -12.86 11.95 -25.75
C SER A 59 -12.04 13.02 -25.02
N ASN A 60 -11.24 12.62 -24.03
CA ASN A 60 -10.46 13.51 -23.18
C ASN A 60 -8.97 13.32 -23.47
N THR A 61 -8.45 14.01 -24.47
CA THR A 61 -7.01 14.02 -24.77
C THR A 61 -6.26 14.98 -23.84
N THR A 62 -4.98 14.72 -23.60
CA THR A 62 -4.11 15.68 -22.93
C THR A 62 -4.03 17.00 -23.72
N PRO A 63 -3.60 18.11 -23.10
CA PRO A 63 -3.44 19.38 -23.81
C PRO A 63 -2.49 19.32 -25.01
N ASP A 64 -1.49 18.44 -24.98
CA ASP A 64 -0.50 18.23 -26.04
C ASP A 64 -0.91 17.15 -27.07
N GLY A 65 -2.11 16.56 -26.93
CA GLY A 65 -2.64 15.54 -27.83
C GLY A 65 -2.01 14.14 -27.65
N SER A 66 -1.16 13.95 -26.64
CA SER A 66 -0.65 12.62 -26.27
C SER A 66 -1.73 11.72 -25.63
N PRO A 67 -1.54 10.39 -25.63
CA PRO A 67 -2.39 9.49 -24.87
C PRO A 67 -2.41 9.85 -23.38
N ARG A 68 -3.55 9.62 -22.73
CA ARG A 68 -3.62 9.65 -21.27
C ARG A 68 -2.75 8.52 -20.70
N ARG A 69 -2.22 8.73 -19.50
CA ARG A 69 -1.24 7.83 -18.88
C ARG A 69 -1.63 7.44 -17.47
N VAL A 70 -1.43 6.18 -17.14
CA VAL A 70 -1.62 5.60 -15.80
C VAL A 70 -0.28 5.11 -15.27
N LEU A 71 -0.02 5.36 -13.99
CA LEU A 71 1.12 4.79 -13.25
C LEU A 71 0.61 3.90 -12.13
N ASP A 72 1.14 2.67 -12.02
CA ASP A 72 0.91 1.74 -10.92
C ASP A 72 2.22 1.56 -10.15
N LEU A 73 2.34 2.19 -8.98
CA LEU A 73 3.54 2.15 -8.13
C LEU A 73 3.45 0.98 -7.14
N GLY A 74 4.48 0.13 -7.14
CA GLY A 74 4.45 -1.14 -6.40
C GLY A 74 3.53 -2.15 -7.07
N CYS A 75 3.61 -2.29 -8.39
CA CYS A 75 2.65 -3.08 -9.17
C CYS A 75 2.74 -4.59 -8.91
N GLY A 76 3.82 -5.08 -8.30
CA GLY A 76 4.07 -6.48 -7.98
C GLY A 76 3.88 -7.40 -9.19
N GLY A 77 2.86 -8.26 -9.12
CA GLY A 77 2.48 -9.16 -10.21
C GLY A 77 1.95 -8.47 -11.48
N GLY A 78 1.69 -7.17 -11.45
CA GLY A 78 1.20 -6.37 -12.58
C GLY A 78 -0.31 -6.49 -12.84
N ASN A 79 -1.05 -7.20 -11.99
CA ASN A 79 -2.47 -7.50 -12.21
C ASN A 79 -3.36 -6.26 -12.39
N TRP A 80 -3.14 -5.22 -11.59
CA TRP A 80 -3.93 -3.99 -11.69
C TRP A 80 -3.57 -3.19 -12.95
N ALA A 81 -2.27 -2.99 -13.20
CA ALA A 81 -1.78 -2.35 -14.42
C ALA A 81 -2.30 -3.04 -15.70
N ILE A 82 -2.22 -4.37 -15.78
CA ILE A 82 -2.72 -5.13 -16.93
C ILE A 82 -4.23 -4.96 -17.09
N SER A 83 -4.99 -5.08 -16.01
CA SER A 83 -6.45 -4.91 -16.07
C SER A 83 -6.87 -3.50 -16.49
N MET A 84 -6.16 -2.46 -16.01
CA MET A 84 -6.37 -1.09 -16.48
C MET A 84 -6.04 -0.92 -17.97
N ALA A 85 -4.96 -1.55 -18.45
CA ALA A 85 -4.59 -1.51 -19.85
C ALA A 85 -5.61 -2.19 -20.76
N LEU A 86 -6.25 -3.26 -20.28
CA LEU A 86 -7.33 -3.96 -20.97
C LEU A 86 -8.64 -3.15 -20.96
N GLU A 87 -9.00 -2.51 -19.83
CA GLU A 87 -10.21 -1.68 -19.73
C GLU A 87 -10.10 -0.38 -20.54
N PHE A 88 -8.89 0.20 -20.62
CA PHE A 88 -8.62 1.44 -21.33
C PHE A 88 -7.54 1.26 -22.42
N PRO A 89 -7.88 0.63 -23.57
CA PRO A 89 -6.89 0.28 -24.61
C PRO A 89 -6.25 1.50 -25.32
N HIS A 90 -6.81 2.69 -25.16
CA HIS A 90 -6.29 3.98 -25.68
C HIS A 90 -5.41 4.74 -24.68
N VAL A 91 -5.18 4.20 -23.48
CA VAL A 91 -4.36 4.76 -22.41
C VAL A 91 -3.04 4.01 -22.33
N GLU A 92 -1.94 4.70 -22.09
CA GLU A 92 -0.66 4.05 -21.78
C GLU A 92 -0.56 3.76 -20.28
N VAL A 93 -0.22 2.53 -19.92
CA VAL A 93 -0.06 2.09 -18.53
C VAL A 93 1.40 1.75 -18.25
N VAL A 94 1.91 2.25 -17.13
CA VAL A 94 3.26 1.96 -16.64
C VAL A 94 3.12 1.35 -15.25
N GLY A 95 3.63 0.13 -15.07
CA GLY A 95 3.81 -0.46 -13.74
C GLY A 95 5.26 -0.35 -13.30
N VAL A 96 5.49 0.07 -12.06
CA VAL A 96 6.82 0.20 -11.46
C VAL A 96 6.91 -0.71 -10.24
N ASP A 97 7.94 -1.53 -10.17
CA ASP A 97 8.22 -2.37 -9.00
C ASP A 97 9.71 -2.67 -8.84
N LEU A 98 10.12 -3.03 -7.62
CA LEU A 98 11.45 -3.51 -7.28
C LEU A 98 11.74 -4.93 -7.79
N ALA A 99 10.70 -5.67 -8.16
CA ALA A 99 10.78 -7.02 -8.73
C ALA A 99 9.46 -7.35 -9.46
N PRO A 100 9.16 -6.69 -10.59
CA PRO A 100 7.92 -6.93 -11.32
C PRO A 100 7.90 -8.35 -11.87
N ASN A 101 6.73 -8.99 -11.84
CA ASN A 101 6.55 -10.29 -12.48
C ASN A 101 6.52 -10.15 -14.02
N THR A 102 7.57 -10.59 -14.70
CA THR A 102 7.66 -10.52 -16.17
C THR A 102 7.22 -11.81 -16.88
N SER A 103 6.66 -12.79 -16.16
CA SER A 103 6.21 -14.08 -16.75
C SER A 103 4.99 -13.94 -17.66
N ARG A 104 4.12 -12.96 -17.39
CA ARG A 104 2.93 -12.65 -18.20
C ARG A 104 3.26 -11.45 -19.09
N PRO A 105 3.33 -11.60 -20.43
CA PRO A 105 3.62 -10.47 -21.30
C PRO A 105 2.48 -9.43 -21.19
N PRO A 106 2.79 -8.14 -20.99
CA PRO A 106 1.76 -7.12 -20.88
C PRO A 106 1.07 -6.85 -22.23
N PRO A 107 -0.16 -6.30 -22.23
CA PRO A 107 -0.79 -5.74 -23.43
C PRO A 107 0.09 -4.68 -24.11
N PRO A 108 -0.10 -4.39 -25.42
CA PRO A 108 0.76 -3.45 -26.17
C PRO A 108 0.83 -2.03 -25.61
N ASN A 109 -0.19 -1.60 -24.86
CA ASN A 109 -0.28 -0.30 -24.20
C ASN A 109 0.19 -0.32 -22.75
N CYS A 110 0.78 -1.42 -22.28
CA CYS A 110 1.28 -1.57 -20.92
C CYS A 110 2.76 -1.96 -20.93
N ARG A 111 3.55 -1.35 -20.04
CA ARG A 111 4.95 -1.72 -19.82
C ARG A 111 5.29 -1.74 -18.34
N PHE A 112 6.33 -2.49 -18.00
CA PHE A 112 6.85 -2.59 -16.65
C PHE A 112 8.27 -2.03 -16.58
N GLU A 113 8.51 -1.22 -15.55
CA GLU A 113 9.80 -0.58 -15.28
C GLU A 113 10.31 -1.08 -13.91
N PHE A 114 11.61 -1.33 -13.84
CA PHE A 114 12.29 -1.81 -12.63
C PHE A 114 12.96 -0.61 -11.96
N ASP A 115 12.33 -0.08 -10.91
CA ASP A 115 12.82 1.12 -10.24
C ASP A 115 12.43 1.16 -8.76
N ASP A 116 13.23 1.87 -7.96
CA ASP A 116 12.96 2.15 -6.56
C ASP A 116 12.52 3.61 -6.41
N PHE A 117 11.22 3.84 -6.26
CA PHE A 117 10.67 5.18 -6.09
C PHE A 117 11.15 5.90 -4.81
N ASN A 118 11.80 5.21 -3.86
CA ASN A 118 12.46 5.88 -2.73
C ASN A 118 13.69 6.70 -3.17
N LEU A 119 14.24 6.44 -4.37
CA LEU A 119 15.37 7.18 -4.93
C LEU A 119 14.94 8.46 -5.68
N GLY A 120 13.63 8.73 -5.73
CA GLY A 120 13.02 9.92 -6.32
C GLY A 120 12.29 9.64 -7.63
N MET A 121 11.24 10.42 -7.88
CA MET A 121 10.34 10.25 -9.04
C MET A 121 10.37 11.46 -10.00
N SER A 122 11.42 12.28 -9.98
CA SER A 122 11.47 13.53 -10.74
C SER A 122 11.34 13.35 -12.25
N HIS A 123 11.79 12.20 -12.76
CA HIS A 123 11.68 11.83 -14.18
C HIS A 123 10.24 11.47 -14.61
N TYR A 124 9.29 11.42 -13.67
CA TYR A 124 7.86 11.19 -13.89
C TYR A 124 6.99 12.44 -13.68
N TYR A 125 7.57 13.58 -13.30
CA TYR A 125 6.81 14.79 -12.96
C TYR A 125 5.94 15.29 -14.12
N GLY A 126 4.65 15.52 -13.85
CA GLY A 126 3.66 16.00 -14.82
C GLY A 126 3.33 15.04 -15.97
N MET A 127 3.60 13.74 -15.83
CA MET A 127 3.45 12.77 -16.92
C MET A 127 2.18 11.94 -16.88
N PHE A 128 1.50 11.87 -15.73
CA PHE A 128 0.41 10.92 -15.51
C PHE A 128 -0.93 11.59 -15.21
N ASP A 129 -2.01 10.90 -15.54
CA ASP A 129 -3.39 11.34 -15.35
C ASP A 129 -4.07 10.58 -14.21
N VAL A 130 -3.64 9.34 -13.96
CA VAL A 130 -4.02 8.56 -12.78
C VAL A 130 -2.78 7.88 -12.23
N ILE A 131 -2.57 7.95 -10.92
CA ILE A 131 -1.53 7.20 -10.22
C ILE A 131 -2.20 6.33 -9.17
N HIS A 132 -1.88 5.05 -9.16
CA HIS A 132 -2.32 4.07 -8.20
C HIS A 132 -1.12 3.55 -7.39
N ALA A 133 -1.32 3.37 -6.09
CA ALA A 133 -0.40 2.64 -5.22
C ALA A 133 -1.21 1.82 -4.22
N ARG A 134 -0.84 0.55 -4.04
CA ARG A 134 -1.54 -0.36 -3.14
C ARG A 134 -0.60 -1.26 -2.37
N SER A 135 -0.81 -1.36 -1.05
CA SER A 135 -0.02 -2.22 -0.15
C SER A 135 1.49 -1.94 -0.25
N SER A 136 1.85 -0.67 -0.43
CA SER A 136 3.20 -0.20 -0.72
C SER A 136 3.97 0.20 0.53
N ALA A 137 3.25 0.41 1.64
CA ALA A 137 3.78 1.00 2.88
C ALA A 137 5.01 0.28 3.46
N ASN A 138 5.12 -1.04 3.27
CA ASN A 138 6.26 -1.81 3.75
C ASN A 138 7.59 -1.35 3.12
N GLY A 139 7.57 -0.96 1.84
CA GLY A 139 8.76 -0.58 1.08
C GLY A 139 9.05 0.92 1.03
N VAL A 140 8.23 1.76 1.67
CA VAL A 140 8.33 3.22 1.58
C VAL A 140 8.95 3.80 2.86
N THR A 141 10.05 4.54 2.68
CA THR A 141 10.82 5.18 3.77
C THR A 141 10.14 6.42 4.35
N ASN A 142 9.37 7.15 3.57
CA ASN A 142 8.59 8.31 4.01
C ASN A 142 7.30 8.41 3.20
N PHE A 143 6.20 7.90 3.77
CA PHE A 143 4.95 7.79 3.03
C PHE A 143 4.28 9.15 2.76
N LYS A 144 4.51 10.15 3.61
CA LYS A 144 3.99 11.51 3.39
C LYS A 144 4.68 12.18 2.19
N GLU A 145 6.00 12.04 2.08
CA GLU A 145 6.76 12.52 0.92
C GLU A 145 6.41 11.73 -0.34
N PHE A 146 6.22 10.42 -0.23
CA PHE A 146 5.75 9.58 -1.34
C PHE A 146 4.42 10.06 -1.93
N ILE A 147 3.42 10.37 -1.09
CA ILE A 147 2.15 10.99 -1.53
C ILE A 147 2.38 12.35 -2.20
N HIS A 148 3.36 13.14 -1.74
CA HIS A 148 3.73 14.39 -2.37
C HIS A 148 4.35 14.22 -3.75
N ASP A 149 5.29 13.30 -3.89
CA ASP A 149 5.92 12.99 -5.18
C ASP A 149 4.93 12.39 -6.17
N MET A 150 4.00 11.52 -5.74
CA MET A 150 2.88 11.07 -6.57
C MET A 150 2.07 12.26 -7.08
N GLY A 151 1.83 13.26 -6.21
CA GLY A 151 1.23 14.53 -6.61
C GLY A 151 2.01 15.21 -7.72
N LEU A 152 3.32 15.35 -7.61
CA LEU A 152 4.20 15.98 -8.62
C LEU A 152 4.22 15.21 -9.95
N CYS A 153 4.07 13.89 -9.92
CA CYS A 153 3.94 13.04 -11.11
C CYS A 153 2.62 13.24 -11.87
N LEU A 154 1.57 13.76 -11.20
CA LEU A 154 0.28 14.02 -11.82
C LEU A 154 0.24 15.34 -12.60
N ARG A 155 -0.42 15.27 -13.75
CA ARG A 155 -0.90 16.45 -14.49
C ARG A 155 -2.01 17.14 -13.70
N PRO A 156 -2.20 18.46 -13.88
CA PRO A 156 -3.39 19.17 -13.41
C PRO A 156 -4.69 18.44 -13.76
N GLY A 157 -5.54 18.20 -12.75
CA GLY A 157 -6.79 17.45 -12.87
C GLY A 157 -6.65 15.93 -12.84
N GLY A 158 -5.44 15.39 -12.71
CA GLY A 158 -5.20 13.95 -12.54
C GLY A 158 -5.59 13.43 -11.16
N LEU A 159 -5.63 12.11 -10.99
CA LEU A 159 -6.12 11.44 -9.77
C LEU A 159 -5.02 10.65 -9.08
N ILE A 160 -4.91 10.79 -7.77
CA ILE A 160 -4.14 9.87 -6.92
C ILE A 160 -5.09 8.87 -6.27
N LEU A 161 -4.75 7.58 -6.34
CA LEU A 161 -5.48 6.47 -5.73
C LEU A 161 -4.53 5.70 -4.82
N ALA A 162 -4.71 5.80 -3.50
CA ALA A 162 -3.87 5.12 -2.51
C ALA A 162 -4.70 4.09 -1.72
N VAL A 163 -4.18 2.88 -1.57
CA VAL A 163 -4.85 1.80 -0.84
C VAL A 163 -3.87 1.10 0.10
N GLU A 164 -4.18 1.06 1.39
CA GLU A 164 -3.35 0.34 2.38
C GLU A 164 -4.23 -0.54 3.27
N GLY A 165 -3.71 -1.71 3.65
CA GLY A 165 -4.38 -2.67 4.50
C GLY A 165 -3.85 -2.65 5.92
N ASP A 166 -4.73 -2.88 6.89
CA ASP A 166 -4.34 -2.97 8.29
C ASP A 166 -3.61 -4.29 8.58
N LEU A 167 -2.48 -4.20 9.29
CA LEU A 167 -1.89 -5.36 9.96
C LEU A 167 -2.58 -5.68 11.29
N GLN A 168 -3.41 -4.75 11.80
CA GLN A 168 -4.35 -5.03 12.87
C GLN A 168 -5.59 -5.73 12.29
N LEU A 169 -5.85 -6.94 12.75
CA LEU A 169 -7.07 -7.66 12.39
C LEU A 169 -8.23 -7.25 13.29
N PHE A 170 -9.43 -7.40 12.76
CA PHE A 170 -10.67 -7.10 13.48
C PHE A 170 -11.49 -8.37 13.63
N SER A 171 -12.08 -8.58 14.79
CA SER A 171 -13.01 -9.68 15.05
C SER A 171 -14.32 -9.53 14.27
N TYR A 172 -15.20 -10.53 14.32
CA TYR A 172 -16.52 -10.47 13.70
C TYR A 172 -17.41 -9.31 14.20
N THR A 173 -17.14 -8.77 15.39
CA THR A 173 -17.81 -7.56 15.92
C THR A 173 -17.14 -6.27 15.47
N ARG A 174 -16.10 -6.35 14.65
CA ARG A 174 -15.27 -5.23 14.16
C ARG A 174 -14.50 -4.50 15.25
N GLU A 175 -14.26 -5.16 16.37
CA GLU A 175 -13.32 -4.73 17.40
C GLU A 175 -11.93 -5.32 17.12
N PRO A 176 -10.83 -4.69 17.55
CA PRO A 176 -9.50 -5.25 17.42
C PRO A 176 -9.41 -6.70 17.91
N GLN A 177 -8.87 -7.58 17.08
CA GLN A 177 -8.75 -8.99 17.39
C GLN A 177 -7.63 -9.22 18.42
N GLU A 178 -7.96 -9.90 19.52
CA GLU A 178 -6.96 -10.27 20.52
C GLU A 178 -5.93 -11.26 19.96
N ILE A 179 -4.67 -11.06 20.33
CA ILE A 179 -3.54 -11.89 19.89
C ILE A 179 -3.29 -13.07 20.83
N ALA A 180 -2.92 -14.22 20.26
CA ALA A 180 -2.61 -15.42 21.04
C ALA A 180 -1.26 -15.34 21.79
N TYR A 181 -1.20 -16.07 22.91
CA TYR A 181 -0.01 -16.25 23.75
C TYR A 181 0.05 -17.70 24.27
N GLY A 182 1.22 -18.13 24.74
CA GLY A 182 1.38 -19.42 25.41
C GLY A 182 0.99 -20.61 24.52
N ASP A 183 0.04 -21.41 24.98
CA ASP A 183 -0.51 -22.57 24.26
C ASP A 183 -1.76 -22.22 23.41
N GLY A 184 -2.18 -20.95 23.42
CA GLY A 184 -3.35 -20.45 22.71
C GLY A 184 -4.61 -20.39 23.60
N ASP A 185 -5.48 -19.41 23.30
CA ASP A 185 -6.80 -19.24 23.92
C ASP A 185 -7.88 -19.31 22.84
N ARG A 186 -9.07 -19.82 23.19
CA ARG A 186 -10.14 -20.16 22.23
C ARG A 186 -10.58 -19.01 21.30
N ASN A 187 -10.45 -17.76 21.73
CA ASN A 187 -10.88 -16.58 20.96
C ASN A 187 -9.72 -15.63 20.60
N LYS A 188 -8.47 -16.05 20.83
CA LYS A 188 -7.28 -15.26 20.49
C LYS A 188 -6.64 -15.82 19.24
N SER A 189 -6.20 -14.93 18.35
CA SER A 189 -5.71 -15.31 17.04
C SER A 189 -4.19 -15.38 16.98
N TRP A 190 -3.68 -16.48 16.44
CA TRP A 190 -2.27 -16.65 16.08
C TRP A 190 -1.91 -15.84 14.83
N MET A 191 -2.83 -15.67 13.89
CA MET A 191 -2.63 -14.77 12.75
C MET A 191 -2.45 -13.32 13.24
N ALA A 192 -3.33 -12.84 14.12
CA ALA A 192 -3.21 -11.52 14.72
C ALA A 192 -1.89 -11.37 15.49
N ARG A 193 -1.42 -12.44 16.17
CA ARG A 193 -0.10 -12.47 16.80
C ARG A 193 1.02 -12.33 15.77
N MET A 194 1.00 -13.11 14.69
CA MET A 194 2.01 -13.03 13.63
C MET A 194 2.10 -11.61 13.04
N LEU A 195 0.95 -11.01 12.72
CA LEU A 195 0.90 -9.67 12.12
C LEU A 195 1.32 -8.57 13.10
N PHE A 196 1.05 -8.73 14.40
CA PHE A 196 1.55 -7.82 15.43
C PHE A 196 3.08 -7.81 15.49
N GLU A 197 3.73 -8.98 15.48
CA GLU A 197 5.19 -9.07 15.53
C GLU A 197 5.81 -8.54 14.24
N ALA A 198 5.18 -8.83 13.09
CA ALA A 198 5.59 -8.29 11.80
C ALA A 198 5.48 -6.76 11.76
N PHE A 199 4.35 -6.19 12.22
CA PHE A 199 4.16 -4.75 12.32
C PHE A 199 5.25 -4.12 13.19
N THR A 200 5.49 -4.66 14.39
CA THR A 200 6.49 -4.14 15.32
C THR A 200 7.90 -4.18 14.70
N THR A 201 8.23 -5.29 14.03
CA THR A 201 9.52 -5.46 13.32
C THR A 201 9.67 -4.46 12.18
N MET A 202 8.67 -4.33 11.30
CA MET A 202 8.71 -3.40 10.16
C MET A 202 8.78 -1.94 10.62
N LYS A 203 7.99 -1.55 11.63
CA LYS A 203 8.08 -0.21 12.24
C LYS A 203 9.46 0.03 12.86
N GLY A 204 10.03 -0.95 13.56
CA GLY A 204 11.37 -0.86 14.14
C GLY A 204 12.48 -0.66 13.12
N ARG A 205 12.30 -1.18 11.89
CA ARG A 205 13.20 -0.98 10.75
C ARG A 205 13.01 0.36 10.03
N GLY A 206 12.03 1.17 10.43
CA GLY A 206 11.74 2.47 9.82
C GLY A 206 10.69 2.45 8.72
N SER A 207 9.98 1.33 8.53
CA SER A 207 8.88 1.25 7.57
C SER A 207 7.66 2.06 8.03
N HIS A 208 6.87 2.55 7.07
CA HIS A 208 5.63 3.28 7.29
C HIS A 208 4.39 2.39 7.22
N VAL A 209 4.46 1.15 7.75
CA VAL A 209 3.32 0.20 7.76
C VAL A 209 2.07 0.65 8.56
N ASP A 210 2.10 1.84 9.15
CA ASP A 210 0.98 2.58 9.75
C ASP A 210 0.44 3.71 8.83
N ALA A 211 0.86 3.75 7.57
CA ALA A 211 0.44 4.72 6.56
C ALA A 211 -1.08 4.70 6.33
N ASN A 212 -1.70 3.52 6.44
CA ASN A 212 -3.16 3.30 6.37
C ASN A 212 -3.95 4.32 7.22
N ALA A 213 -3.49 4.61 8.44
CA ALA A 213 -4.18 5.52 9.36
C ALA A 213 -4.09 7.00 8.96
N ASN A 214 -3.15 7.35 8.07
CA ASN A 214 -2.81 8.73 7.73
C ASN A 214 -3.05 9.11 6.27
N LEU A 215 -3.40 8.16 5.38
CA LEU A 215 -3.58 8.40 3.94
C LEU A 215 -4.43 9.65 3.67
N TYR A 216 -5.66 9.68 4.18
CA TYR A 216 -6.59 10.80 3.97
C TYR A 216 -6.04 12.12 4.50
N ASN A 217 -5.47 12.11 5.71
CA ASN A 217 -4.91 13.31 6.32
C ASN A 217 -3.72 13.86 5.51
N TRP A 218 -2.86 13.00 4.99
CA TRP A 218 -1.74 13.42 4.13
C TRP A 218 -2.21 13.99 2.80
N LEU A 219 -3.30 13.48 2.22
CA LEU A 219 -3.91 14.09 1.04
C LEU A 219 -4.44 15.50 1.36
N CYS A 220 -5.25 15.66 2.39
CA CYS A 220 -5.83 16.96 2.76
C CYS A 220 -4.78 18.02 3.13
N GLN A 221 -3.67 17.61 3.73
CA GLN A 221 -2.59 18.53 4.13
C GLN A 221 -1.69 18.93 2.96
N ASN A 222 -1.73 18.20 1.85
CA ASN A 222 -0.82 18.41 0.73
C ASN A 222 -1.35 19.55 -0.16
N PRO A 223 -0.55 20.61 -0.40
CA PRO A 223 -1.02 21.77 -1.18
C PRO A 223 -1.37 21.43 -2.63
N LEU A 224 -0.92 20.29 -3.14
CA LEU A 224 -1.14 19.85 -4.52
C LEU A 224 -2.54 19.26 -4.76
N PHE A 225 -3.28 18.89 -3.72
CA PHE A 225 -4.53 18.14 -3.86
C PHE A 225 -5.76 18.95 -3.45
N GLU A 226 -6.88 18.62 -4.09
CA GLU A 226 -8.24 19.06 -3.76
C GLU A 226 -9.22 17.91 -3.98
N ASP A 227 -10.47 18.09 -3.54
CA ASP A 227 -11.57 17.12 -3.74
C ASP A 227 -11.18 15.74 -3.19
N GLU A 228 -10.64 15.73 -1.98
CA GLU A 228 -10.16 14.54 -1.28
C GLU A 228 -11.33 13.76 -0.66
N ASP A 229 -11.30 12.44 -0.80
CA ASP A 229 -12.25 11.55 -0.13
C ASP A 229 -11.56 10.24 0.26
N TRP A 230 -12.24 9.47 1.12
CA TRP A 230 -11.72 8.22 1.65
C TRP A 230 -12.84 7.22 1.94
N GLY A 231 -12.45 5.96 2.11
CA GLY A 231 -13.36 4.89 2.46
C GLY A 231 -12.65 3.75 3.16
N LYS A 232 -13.40 2.98 3.95
CA LYS A 232 -12.92 1.75 4.58
C LYS A 232 -13.77 0.58 4.14
N VAL A 233 -13.12 -0.54 3.82
CA VAL A 233 -13.80 -1.80 3.48
C VAL A 233 -13.25 -2.91 4.34
N PHE A 234 -14.15 -3.69 4.95
CA PHE A 234 -13.79 -4.89 5.68
C PHE A 234 -13.93 -6.10 4.76
N SER A 235 -12.84 -6.84 4.55
CA SER A 235 -12.86 -8.11 3.83
C SER A 235 -12.84 -9.26 4.84
N PRO A 236 -13.82 -10.17 4.84
CA PRO A 236 -13.80 -11.32 5.74
C PRO A 236 -12.60 -12.21 5.43
N ILE A 237 -12.09 -12.89 6.45
CA ILE A 237 -11.09 -13.94 6.34
C ILE A 237 -11.81 -15.26 6.61
N GLY A 238 -12.14 -15.98 5.54
CA GLY A 238 -12.95 -17.20 5.53
C GLY A 238 -14.41 -17.00 5.10
N PRO A 239 -15.08 -18.05 4.59
CA PRO A 239 -16.41 -17.98 3.95
C PRO A 239 -17.59 -17.96 4.94
N TRP A 240 -17.47 -17.23 6.04
CA TRP A 240 -18.44 -17.21 7.14
C TRP A 240 -19.38 -16.00 7.14
N GLU A 241 -19.03 -14.91 6.44
CA GLU A 241 -19.83 -13.69 6.39
C GLU A 241 -21.14 -13.90 5.61
N ARG A 242 -22.18 -13.15 5.98
CA ARG A 242 -23.50 -13.19 5.33
C ARG A 242 -23.95 -11.78 4.94
N GLY A 243 -24.44 -11.65 3.70
CA GLY A 243 -25.00 -10.40 3.17
C GLY A 243 -26.50 -10.28 3.43
N ARG A 244 -27.12 -9.21 2.93
CA ARG A 244 -28.58 -9.01 3.02
C ARG A 244 -29.34 -9.83 1.99
N THR A 245 -28.66 -10.21 0.91
CA THR A 245 -29.18 -11.06 -0.17
C THR A 245 -28.32 -12.31 -0.34
N ALA A 246 -28.85 -13.31 -1.04
CA ALA A 246 -28.09 -14.50 -1.40
C ALA A 246 -26.88 -14.17 -2.29
N ALA A 247 -27.04 -13.25 -3.25
CA ALA A 247 -25.95 -12.80 -4.12
C ALA A 247 -24.85 -12.08 -3.33
N GLU A 248 -25.22 -11.17 -2.42
CA GLU A 248 -24.25 -10.52 -1.54
C GLU A 248 -23.54 -11.53 -0.63
N THR A 249 -24.29 -12.51 -0.09
CA THR A 249 -23.70 -13.59 0.72
C THR A 249 -22.68 -14.38 -0.08
N HIS A 250 -23.04 -14.83 -1.28
CA HIS A 250 -22.14 -15.61 -2.14
C HIS A 250 -20.86 -14.83 -2.46
N LYS A 251 -20.99 -13.55 -2.83
CA LYS A 251 -19.86 -12.65 -3.06
C LYS A 251 -18.96 -12.50 -1.83
N LEU A 252 -19.55 -12.31 -0.64
CA LEU A 252 -18.79 -12.20 0.62
C LEU A 252 -18.08 -13.51 0.99
N GLN A 253 -18.67 -14.66 0.66
CA GLN A 253 -18.03 -15.96 0.87
C GLN A 253 -16.84 -16.18 -0.08
N ILE A 254 -16.95 -15.79 -1.35
CA ILE A 254 -15.83 -15.83 -2.31
C ILE A 254 -14.70 -14.92 -1.83
N ILE A 255 -15.01 -13.66 -1.48
CA ILE A 255 -14.03 -12.73 -0.91
C ILE A 255 -13.37 -13.35 0.33
N GLY A 256 -14.18 -13.96 1.20
CA GLY A 256 -13.74 -14.62 2.41
C GLY A 256 -12.73 -15.73 2.14
N GLU A 257 -13.03 -16.61 1.20
CA GLU A 257 -12.17 -17.73 0.85
C GLU A 257 -10.86 -17.29 0.20
N LEU A 258 -10.92 -16.36 -0.76
CA LEU A 258 -9.72 -15.77 -1.37
C LEU A 258 -8.84 -15.09 -0.33
N MET A 259 -9.43 -14.35 0.61
CA MET A 259 -8.69 -13.68 1.68
C MET A 259 -8.11 -14.68 2.70
N ARG A 260 -8.79 -15.80 2.96
CA ARG A 260 -8.28 -16.90 3.80
C ARG A 260 -7.01 -17.49 3.20
N GLN A 261 -7.04 -17.84 1.92
CA GLN A 261 -5.88 -18.36 1.18
C GLN A 261 -4.75 -17.34 1.09
N ASN A 262 -5.07 -16.07 0.78
CA ASN A 262 -4.10 -14.97 0.81
C ASN A 262 -3.42 -14.84 2.18
N SER A 263 -4.21 -14.94 3.26
CA SER A 263 -3.72 -14.80 4.64
C SER A 263 -2.77 -15.94 5.04
N LEU A 264 -3.11 -17.18 4.69
CA LEU A 264 -2.27 -18.37 4.92
C LEU A 264 -0.91 -18.25 4.23
N ALA A 265 -0.90 -17.77 2.98
CA ALA A 265 0.35 -17.52 2.25
C ALA A 265 1.13 -16.32 2.83
N PHE A 266 0.43 -15.25 3.22
CA PHE A 266 1.05 -14.04 3.76
C PHE A 266 1.80 -14.30 5.08
N VAL A 267 1.21 -15.03 6.02
CA VAL A 267 1.91 -15.35 7.29
C VAL A 267 3.18 -16.15 7.05
N ARG A 268 3.21 -17.04 6.06
CA ARG A 268 4.43 -17.79 5.68
C ARG A 268 5.48 -16.87 5.05
N ALA A 269 5.06 -15.91 4.24
CA ALA A 269 5.94 -14.92 3.61
C ALA A 269 6.66 -14.02 4.63
N LEU A 270 6.06 -13.82 5.81
CA LEU A 270 6.64 -13.03 6.91
C LEU A 270 7.68 -13.80 7.75
N LYS A 271 7.80 -15.14 7.61
CA LYS A 271 8.74 -15.94 8.40
C LYS A 271 10.18 -15.47 8.28
N PRO A 272 10.73 -15.22 7.07
CA PRO A 272 12.12 -14.80 6.92
C PRO A 272 12.39 -13.43 7.54
N LEU A 273 11.40 -12.53 7.58
CA LEU A 273 11.49 -11.24 8.27
C LEU A 273 11.71 -11.46 9.77
N LEU A 274 10.84 -12.23 10.42
CA LEU A 274 10.93 -12.43 11.87
C LEU A 274 12.20 -13.20 12.27
N ILE A 275 12.61 -14.22 11.51
CA ILE A 275 13.87 -14.94 11.77
C ILE A 275 15.06 -13.97 11.68
N SER A 276 15.08 -13.08 10.67
CA SER A 276 16.16 -12.09 10.52
C SER A 276 16.22 -11.08 11.68
N GLU A 277 15.12 -10.88 12.40
CA GLU A 277 15.05 -10.05 13.61
C GLU A 277 15.41 -10.82 14.90
N GLY A 278 15.75 -12.11 14.79
CA GLY A 278 16.19 -12.93 15.91
C GLY A 278 15.09 -13.75 16.59
N TYR A 279 13.89 -13.84 16.01
CA TYR A 279 12.90 -14.80 16.48
C TYR A 279 13.39 -16.23 16.26
N ALA A 280 13.22 -17.09 17.27
CA ALA A 280 13.52 -18.51 17.13
C ALA A 280 12.60 -19.14 16.05
N PRO A 281 13.14 -19.90 15.09
CA PRO A 281 12.33 -20.51 14.02
C PRO A 281 11.11 -21.29 14.53
N GLU A 282 11.27 -22.03 15.62
CA GLU A 282 10.21 -22.84 16.23
C GLU A 282 9.07 -21.97 16.80
N THR A 283 9.38 -20.73 17.18
CA THR A 283 8.36 -19.77 17.63
C THR A 283 7.54 -19.27 16.46
N VAL A 284 8.19 -18.93 15.35
CA VAL A 284 7.49 -18.49 14.12
C VAL A 284 6.67 -19.65 13.53
N ASP A 285 7.21 -20.86 13.52
CA ASP A 285 6.50 -22.05 13.05
C ASP A 285 5.25 -22.36 13.87
N ARG A 286 5.30 -22.10 15.19
CA ARG A 286 4.10 -22.19 16.05
C ARG A 286 3.06 -21.14 15.70
N PHE A 287 3.45 -19.91 15.36
CA PHE A 287 2.49 -18.89 14.90
C PHE A 287 1.81 -19.35 13.61
N ILE A 288 2.58 -19.84 12.64
CA ILE A 288 2.06 -20.37 11.37
C ILE A 288 1.11 -21.56 11.61
N ALA A 289 1.53 -22.55 12.39
CA ALA A 289 0.69 -23.73 12.68
C ALA A 289 -0.60 -23.36 13.42
N GLY A 290 -0.55 -22.36 14.31
CA GLY A 290 -1.72 -21.79 14.97
C GLY A 290 -2.66 -21.10 13.98
N THR A 291 -2.11 -20.28 13.07
CA THR A 291 -2.88 -19.65 11.98
C THR A 291 -3.52 -20.68 11.06
N ASP A 292 -2.78 -21.71 10.68
CA ASP A 292 -3.30 -22.78 9.82
C ASP A 292 -4.52 -23.45 10.45
N ARG A 293 -4.42 -23.80 11.74
CA ARG A 293 -5.53 -24.42 12.47
C ARG A 293 -6.73 -23.48 12.55
N GLU A 294 -6.54 -22.24 13.00
CA GLU A 294 -7.67 -21.33 13.26
C GLU A 294 -8.41 -20.92 11.98
N LEU A 295 -7.68 -20.77 10.86
CA LEU A 295 -8.28 -20.44 9.57
C LEU A 295 -8.88 -21.67 8.87
N SER A 296 -8.35 -22.88 9.09
CA SER A 296 -8.93 -24.10 8.52
C SER A 296 -10.22 -24.49 9.25
N GLU A 297 -10.23 -24.38 10.58
CA GLU A 297 -11.40 -24.69 11.42
C GLU A 297 -12.42 -23.54 11.47
N LEU A 298 -12.08 -22.36 10.93
CA LEU A 298 -12.85 -21.11 11.03
C LEU A 298 -13.23 -20.78 12.50
N SER A 299 -12.34 -21.13 13.44
CA SER A 299 -12.60 -21.01 14.87
C SER A 299 -12.54 -19.56 15.36
N VAL A 300 -11.81 -18.70 14.65
CA VAL A 300 -11.79 -17.25 14.86
C VAL A 300 -12.25 -16.55 13.58
N ARG A 301 -13.33 -15.78 13.68
CA ARG A 301 -13.89 -15.02 12.56
C ARG A 301 -13.35 -13.61 12.56
N MET A 302 -12.60 -13.27 11.52
CA MET A 302 -11.84 -12.03 11.43
C MET A 302 -12.04 -11.31 10.10
N TYR A 303 -11.86 -10.00 10.11
CA TYR A 303 -11.72 -9.17 8.92
C TYR A 303 -10.32 -8.55 8.85
N VAL A 304 -9.86 -8.31 7.63
CA VAL A 304 -8.88 -7.26 7.35
C VAL A 304 -9.63 -5.98 6.97
N GLN A 305 -9.16 -4.83 7.46
CA GLN A 305 -9.67 -3.52 7.06
C GLN A 305 -8.74 -2.91 6.00
N TRP A 306 -9.33 -2.47 4.89
CA TRP A 306 -8.66 -1.76 3.80
C TRP A 306 -9.06 -0.30 3.83
N HIS A 307 -8.08 0.58 3.71
CA HIS A 307 -8.26 2.03 3.62
C HIS A 307 -8.03 2.46 2.19
N TYR A 308 -9.01 3.14 1.61
CA TYR A 308 -8.96 3.76 0.30
C TYR A 308 -8.93 5.26 0.50
N ALA A 309 -8.02 5.95 -0.16
CA ALA A 309 -7.98 7.40 -0.18
C ALA A 309 -7.68 7.87 -1.60
N TRP A 310 -8.35 8.93 -2.03
CA TRP A 310 -8.12 9.50 -3.35
C TRP A 310 -8.30 11.01 -3.31
N ALA A 311 -7.66 11.68 -4.27
CA ALA A 311 -7.76 13.12 -4.44
C ALA A 311 -7.51 13.53 -5.89
N VAL A 312 -7.87 14.76 -6.23
CA VAL A 312 -7.61 15.39 -7.53
C VAL A 312 -6.41 16.31 -7.41
N ARG A 313 -5.47 16.22 -8.35
CA ARG A 313 -4.37 17.19 -8.51
C ARG A 313 -4.97 18.54 -8.89
N LYS A 314 -4.75 19.56 -8.06
CA LYS A 314 -5.19 20.93 -8.32
C LYS A 314 -4.76 21.42 -9.69
N ALA A 315 -5.63 22.21 -10.32
CA ALA A 315 -5.23 23.02 -11.46
C ALA A 315 -4.22 24.07 -11.02
N GLU A 316 -2.99 24.03 -11.53
CA GLU A 316 -2.04 25.12 -11.29
C GLU A 316 -2.40 26.34 -12.16
N PRO A 317 -2.42 27.56 -11.59
CA PRO A 317 -2.35 28.76 -12.39
C PRO A 317 -0.93 28.88 -13.00
N GLY A 318 -0.74 28.38 -14.22
CA GLY A 318 0.28 28.89 -15.13
C GLY A 318 1.66 28.23 -15.16
N LEU A 319 1.83 26.98 -14.72
CA LEU A 319 3.07 26.25 -14.98
C LEU A 319 2.99 25.56 -16.36
N VAL A 320 3.68 26.17 -17.33
CA VAL A 320 3.96 25.59 -18.64
C VAL A 320 5.01 24.49 -18.45
N PRO A 321 4.87 23.31 -19.07
CA PRO A 321 5.92 22.29 -19.05
C PRO A 321 7.23 22.87 -19.57
N VAL A 322 8.34 22.62 -18.88
CA VAL A 322 9.67 22.92 -19.41
C VAL A 322 9.89 22.01 -20.61
N ASP A 323 9.82 22.58 -21.81
CA ASP A 323 10.16 21.86 -23.04
C ASP A 323 11.67 21.58 -23.04
N GLU A 324 12.04 20.30 -22.87
CA GLU A 324 13.43 19.82 -22.88
C GLU A 324 14.17 20.09 -24.21
N ARG A 325 13.50 20.68 -25.21
CA ARG A 325 14.13 21.08 -26.47
C ARG A 325 14.85 22.42 -26.44
N THR A 326 14.76 23.20 -25.35
CA THR A 326 15.38 24.54 -25.32
C THR A 326 16.81 24.54 -24.74
N THR A 327 17.27 23.43 -24.16
CA THR A 327 18.63 23.36 -23.56
C THR A 327 19.71 22.88 -24.53
N GLN A 328 19.40 22.70 -25.82
CA GLN A 328 20.38 22.44 -26.88
C GLN A 328 20.34 23.51 -27.98
N MET A 329 20.39 24.79 -27.64
CA MET A 329 20.72 25.85 -28.60
C MET A 329 21.54 27.00 -27.99
N GLU A 330 22.36 26.75 -26.96
CA GLU A 330 23.41 27.71 -26.56
C GLU A 330 24.72 27.00 -26.21
N SER A 331 25.35 26.36 -27.20
CA SER A 331 26.78 26.06 -27.12
C SER A 331 27.42 25.97 -28.51
N GLY A 332 28.00 27.10 -28.94
CA GLY A 332 29.27 27.17 -29.67
C GLY A 332 29.34 26.67 -31.12
N SER A 333 29.54 27.62 -32.05
CA SER A 333 30.52 27.40 -33.13
C SER A 333 31.26 28.69 -33.46
N GLU A 334 32.35 28.96 -32.74
CA GLU A 334 33.42 29.83 -33.22
C GLU A 334 34.58 28.97 -33.72
N THR A 335 34.89 29.12 -35.01
CA THR A 335 36.05 28.54 -35.68
C THR A 335 37.22 29.54 -35.62
N GLY A 336 38.36 29.11 -35.06
CA GLY A 336 39.65 29.79 -35.24
C GLY A 336 40.23 29.55 -36.65
N PRO A 337 41.36 30.19 -37.05
CA PRO A 337 42.57 30.18 -36.21
C PRO A 337 43.46 31.45 -36.20
N SER A 338 44.15 31.62 -35.07
CA SER A 338 45.54 32.11 -34.84
C SER A 338 46.09 33.36 -35.55
N THR A 339 46.59 34.32 -34.75
CA THR A 339 47.95 34.91 -34.87
C THR A 339 48.34 35.79 -33.65
N VAL A 340 49.45 35.39 -33.01
CA VAL A 340 50.59 36.22 -32.52
C VAL A 340 50.44 37.21 -31.33
N SER A 341 51.35 37.00 -30.36
CA SER A 341 52.14 38.00 -29.58
C SER A 341 51.80 38.30 -28.11
N ALA A 342 52.62 37.69 -27.25
CA ALA A 342 53.52 38.30 -26.25
C ALA A 342 53.04 38.66 -24.82
N ALA A 343 53.78 38.03 -23.91
CA ALA A 343 54.42 38.57 -22.70
C ALA A 343 53.60 38.77 -21.41
N GLY A 344 54.14 38.22 -20.31
CA GLY A 344 53.94 38.76 -18.97
C GLY A 344 53.47 37.77 -17.91
N SER A 345 54.38 36.92 -17.41
CA SER A 345 54.37 36.49 -16.00
C SER A 345 55.07 37.58 -15.15
N PRO A 346 55.21 37.48 -13.81
CA PRO A 346 54.56 36.59 -12.80
C PRO A 346 54.13 37.35 -11.52
N PHE A 347 53.52 36.67 -10.54
CA PHE A 347 53.97 36.54 -9.13
C PHE A 347 52.82 36.20 -8.13
N THR A 348 53.05 35.11 -7.37
CA THR A 348 52.81 34.83 -5.93
C THR A 348 51.56 35.38 -5.25
N GLY A 349 50.81 34.65 -4.41
CA GLY A 349 51.15 33.54 -3.52
C GLY A 349 50.47 33.80 -2.17
N GLY A 350 50.07 32.75 -1.44
CA GLY A 350 49.68 32.88 -0.02
C GLY A 350 48.46 32.07 0.41
N LEU A 351 48.72 30.91 1.00
CA LEU A 351 47.82 30.21 1.92
C LEU A 351 47.46 31.11 3.12
N LEU A 352 46.29 30.87 3.74
CA LEU A 352 46.15 30.51 5.17
C LEU A 352 44.67 30.22 5.52
N SER A 353 44.47 29.07 6.16
CA SER A 353 43.18 28.60 6.73
C SER A 353 42.97 29.12 8.18
N PRO A 354 41.93 28.71 8.94
CA PRO A 354 41.00 29.59 9.64
C PRO A 354 41.24 29.64 11.17
N PRO A 355 40.31 30.24 11.94
CA PRO A 355 40.08 29.74 13.28
C PRO A 355 38.60 29.43 13.58
N ASN A 356 38.50 28.77 14.72
CA ASN A 356 37.46 27.89 15.23
C ASN A 356 36.73 28.53 16.43
N GLN A 357 35.76 27.80 17.01
CA GLN A 357 35.10 27.94 18.33
C GLN A 357 33.82 28.81 18.34
N SER A 358 32.59 28.32 18.61
CA SER A 358 31.98 27.43 19.64
C SER A 358 31.43 28.17 20.88
N VAL A 359 30.13 27.94 21.17
CA VAL A 359 29.48 27.65 22.49
C VAL A 359 28.18 28.45 22.78
N SER A 360 27.18 27.68 23.28
CA SER A 360 26.01 27.98 24.14
C SER A 360 24.66 28.42 23.55
N GLY A 361 23.63 27.59 23.76
CA GLY A 361 22.19 27.96 23.74
C GLY A 361 21.65 28.19 25.17
N PRO A 362 20.38 27.90 25.48
CA PRO A 362 19.14 28.13 24.73
C PRO A 362 18.24 29.17 25.46
N SER A 363 17.30 29.81 24.76
CA SER A 363 16.26 30.65 25.38
C SER A 363 14.86 30.21 24.96
N SER A 364 14.05 29.97 25.98
CA SER A 364 12.60 29.71 25.99
C SER A 364 11.79 30.88 25.46
N GLU A 365 10.79 30.63 24.61
CA GLU A 365 9.58 31.46 24.55
C GLU A 365 8.34 30.57 24.36
N SER A 366 7.39 30.80 25.25
CA SER A 366 6.06 30.23 25.33
C SER A 366 5.03 31.18 24.69
N ASP A 367 4.02 30.57 24.07
CA ASP A 367 2.65 31.04 23.86
C ASP A 367 2.39 32.36 23.11
N MET A 368 1.79 32.21 21.93
CA MET A 368 0.63 33.04 21.58
C MET A 368 -0.29 32.33 20.58
N PHE A 369 -1.34 31.70 21.11
CA PHE A 369 -2.53 31.29 20.35
C PHE A 369 -3.26 32.54 19.86
N VAL A 370 -3.52 32.63 18.55
CA VAL A 370 -4.50 33.56 17.98
C VAL A 370 -5.60 32.72 17.33
N ALA A 371 -6.79 32.79 17.93
CA ALA A 371 -8.01 32.14 17.46
C ALA A 371 -8.82 33.09 16.56
N LEU A 372 -9.32 32.61 15.42
CA LEU A 372 -10.42 33.17 14.61
C LEU A 372 -11.01 32.06 13.69
N PRO A 373 -12.28 32.16 13.23
CA PRO A 373 -13.43 31.44 13.76
C PRO A 373 -13.86 30.20 12.95
N VAL A 374 -14.55 29.30 13.66
CA VAL A 374 -15.21 28.10 13.15
C VAL A 374 -16.56 28.44 12.53
N THR A 375 -16.82 27.97 11.32
CA THR A 375 -18.18 27.72 10.81
C THR A 375 -18.26 26.36 10.12
N GLY A 376 -19.01 25.45 10.73
CA GLY A 376 -19.82 24.43 10.05
C GLY A 376 -19.17 23.09 9.71
N GLY A 377 -19.46 22.06 10.53
CA GLY A 377 -19.23 20.65 10.17
C GLY A 377 -18.82 19.75 11.33
N GLN A 378 -19.66 19.59 12.35
CA GLN A 378 -19.45 18.57 13.38
C GLN A 378 -19.88 17.19 12.87
N GLU A 379 -18.96 16.22 12.83
CA GLU A 379 -19.13 14.91 13.50
C GLU A 379 -17.77 14.19 13.70
N ARG A 380 -17.25 14.39 14.92
CA ARG A 380 -16.41 13.52 15.79
C ARG A 380 -15.31 12.64 15.17
N MET A 381 -14.08 13.15 15.26
CA MET A 381 -12.88 12.34 15.54
C MET A 381 -12.73 12.18 17.06
N ALA A 382 -12.70 10.93 17.52
CA ALA A 382 -12.05 10.50 18.75
C ALA A 382 -11.81 9.00 18.61
N ASP A 383 -10.59 8.63 18.25
CA ASP A 383 -9.90 7.37 18.61
C ASP A 383 -8.57 7.34 17.84
N VAL A 384 -7.63 8.13 18.34
CA VAL A 384 -6.21 8.02 18.01
C VAL A 384 -5.46 8.06 19.33
N GLY A 385 -4.83 6.95 19.70
CA GLY A 385 -3.87 6.89 20.80
C GLY A 385 -4.38 6.17 22.05
N LEU A 386 -4.42 4.85 22.02
CA LEU A 386 -4.33 4.00 23.22
C LEU A 386 -3.50 2.76 22.87
N TRP A 387 -2.20 2.99 22.66
CA TRP A 387 -1.17 1.95 22.67
C TRP A 387 -0.17 2.26 23.80
N ALA A 388 -0.70 2.45 25.00
CA ALA A 388 0.02 2.37 26.26
C ALA A 388 -0.99 2.28 27.41
N ALA A 389 -0.78 1.31 28.30
CA ALA A 389 -1.44 1.05 29.58
C ALA A 389 -2.59 0.03 29.57
N ALA A 390 -2.26 -1.21 29.99
CA ALA A 390 -2.80 -1.80 31.22
C ALA A 390 -2.16 -3.17 31.51
N HIS A 391 -1.38 -3.23 32.59
CA HIS A 391 -1.18 -4.45 33.40
C HIS A 391 -1.59 -4.07 34.83
N SER A 392 -2.54 -4.79 35.43
CA SER A 392 -2.42 -5.49 36.72
C SER A 392 -3.78 -5.74 37.40
N THR A 393 -4.00 -7.04 37.74
CA THR A 393 -4.77 -7.61 38.88
C THR A 393 -6.29 -7.38 38.96
N SER A 394 -7.15 -8.29 39.42
CA SER A 394 -7.17 -9.74 39.71
C SER A 394 -8.59 -10.05 40.26
N GLU A 395 -9.10 -11.26 40.01
CA GLU A 395 -10.14 -11.98 40.81
C GLU A 395 -11.57 -11.41 40.84
N ALA A 396 -12.67 -12.16 40.85
CA ALA A 396 -12.98 -13.59 40.77
C ALA A 396 -14.51 -13.73 40.56
N GLY A 397 -14.96 -14.87 40.03
CA GLY A 397 -16.15 -15.53 40.59
C GLY A 397 -17.43 -15.64 39.76
N ILE A 398 -17.74 -16.91 39.48
CA ILE A 398 -19.05 -17.58 39.57
C ILE A 398 -19.75 -17.91 38.23
N ALA A 399 -19.86 -19.22 38.04
CA ALA A 399 -20.57 -19.96 37.02
C ALA A 399 -22.09 -19.95 37.25
N GLU A 400 -22.87 -20.15 36.19
CA GLU A 400 -23.94 -21.16 36.21
C GLU A 400 -24.43 -21.50 34.79
N THR A 401 -24.96 -22.71 34.71
CA THR A 401 -25.26 -23.58 33.58
C THR A 401 -26.73 -23.52 33.16
N ASP A 402 -27.03 -23.70 31.87
CA ASP A 402 -28.14 -24.55 31.35
C ASP A 402 -28.05 -24.55 29.81
N SER A 403 -27.90 -25.66 29.08
CA SER A 403 -28.75 -26.86 28.90
C SER A 403 -30.08 -26.57 28.17
N GLY A 404 -30.27 -27.21 27.00
CA GLY A 404 -31.51 -27.10 26.21
C GLY A 404 -31.32 -27.29 24.70
N SER A 405 -31.30 -28.55 24.28
CA SER A 405 -31.37 -29.05 22.90
C SER A 405 -32.75 -28.88 22.25
N GLU A 406 -32.81 -28.71 20.93
CA GLU A 406 -33.59 -29.54 19.95
C GLU A 406 -33.59 -28.86 18.56
N HIS A 407 -32.97 -29.50 17.56
CA HIS A 407 -33.61 -30.13 16.40
C HIS A 407 -34.25 -29.18 15.38
N GLY A 408 -33.61 -29.07 14.21
CA GLY A 408 -34.17 -28.43 13.02
C GLY A 408 -33.27 -28.62 11.79
N SER A 409 -33.65 -29.60 10.98
CA SER A 409 -33.38 -29.79 9.53
C SER A 409 -31.93 -29.72 9.02
N GLU A 410 -31.44 -30.89 8.60
CA GLU A 410 -30.46 -31.05 7.51
C GLU A 410 -30.94 -30.28 6.28
N GLU A 411 -30.27 -29.18 5.97
CA GLU A 411 -30.24 -28.60 4.63
C GLU A 411 -28.82 -28.80 4.11
N ASP A 412 -28.73 -29.32 2.89
CA ASP A 412 -27.52 -29.77 2.21
C ASP A 412 -26.37 -28.78 2.35
N PHE A 413 -25.39 -29.13 3.18
CA PHE A 413 -24.07 -28.53 3.13
C PHE A 413 -23.46 -28.90 1.77
N VAL A 414 -23.04 -27.90 1.02
CA VAL A 414 -22.01 -28.13 0.01
C VAL A 414 -20.79 -28.59 0.78
N ASP A 415 -20.45 -29.87 0.67
CA ASP A 415 -19.14 -30.39 1.04
C ASP A 415 -18.10 -29.58 0.27
N ALA A 416 -17.51 -28.58 0.94
CA ALA A 416 -16.25 -27.99 0.55
C ALA A 416 -15.12 -28.87 1.11
N ASP A 417 -15.20 -30.18 0.87
CA ASP A 417 -14.03 -31.04 0.83
C ASP A 417 -13.45 -30.92 -0.57
N SER A 418 -12.73 -29.82 -0.79
CA SER A 418 -11.65 -29.84 -1.76
C SER A 418 -10.54 -28.93 -1.26
N ASP A 419 -9.35 -29.53 -1.15
CA ASP A 419 -8.06 -28.87 -1.25
C ASP A 419 -7.86 -28.15 -2.63
N GLY A 420 -8.96 -27.71 -3.26
CA GLY A 420 -8.95 -26.97 -4.50
C GLY A 420 -8.66 -25.52 -4.18
N ASP A 421 -7.42 -25.10 -4.44
CA ASP A 421 -7.15 -23.69 -4.74
C ASP A 421 -8.27 -23.18 -5.66
N ILE A 422 -8.86 -22.03 -5.33
CA ILE A 422 -9.77 -21.37 -6.27
C ILE A 422 -8.89 -20.95 -7.44
N ASP A 423 -9.04 -21.63 -8.58
CA ASP A 423 -8.33 -21.28 -9.80
C ASP A 423 -8.89 -19.95 -10.33
N ILE A 424 -7.99 -19.11 -10.83
CA ILE A 424 -8.29 -17.76 -11.30
C ILE A 424 -9.30 -17.75 -12.46
N GLU A 425 -9.33 -18.83 -13.25
CA GLU A 425 -10.25 -19.00 -14.37
C GLU A 425 -11.71 -19.13 -13.91
N ASP A 426 -11.97 -19.73 -12.74
CA ASP A 426 -13.32 -19.96 -12.23
C ASP A 426 -14.01 -18.69 -11.72
N VAL A 427 -13.25 -17.63 -11.41
CA VAL A 427 -13.78 -16.35 -10.90
C VAL A 427 -14.06 -15.34 -12.01
N MET A 428 -13.38 -15.46 -13.17
CA MET A 428 -13.55 -14.52 -14.29
C MET A 428 -14.78 -14.80 -15.15
N ASP A 429 -15.35 -16.01 -15.05
CA ASP A 429 -16.51 -16.45 -15.85
C ASP A 429 -17.87 -16.35 -15.11
N ALA A 430 -17.89 -15.84 -13.87
CA ALA A 430 -19.09 -15.62 -13.05
C ALA A 430 -19.41 -14.12 -12.87
#